data_AF-A0A943YAG3-F1
#
_entry.id   AF-A0A943YAG3-F1
#
_cell.length_a   1.000
_cell.length_b   1.000
_cell.length_c   1.000
_cell.angle_alpha   90.00
_cell.angle_beta   90.00
_cell.angle_gamma   90.00
#
_symmetry.space_group_name_H-M   'P 1'
#
loop_
_entity.id
_entity.type
_entity.pdbx_description
1 polymer ?
#
loop_
_entity_poly.entity_id
_entity_poly.type
_entity_poly.pdbx_seq_one_letter_code
_entity_poly.pdbx_strand_id
1 'polypeptide(L)'
;GENVRDWIHTEDHSSAVWDILTKGRMGETYLIGADGEKNNITVLRMILEAMGKDPEDFDWVADRPGHDRRYAIDSTKLQRELGWRPAHTDFAEGLRQTIDWYVANESWWRPAKEATEARYRAQGQ
;
A
#
# COMPACT_ATOMS: atom_id res chain seq x y z
N GLY A 1 5.82 7.86 12.02
CA GLY A 1 6.50 7.87 10.71
C GLY A 1 7.31 6.61 10.44
N GLU A 2 7.91 5.99 11.46
CA GLU A 2 8.84 4.86 11.29
C GLU A 2 8.17 3.49 11.07
N ASN A 3 6.84 3.40 11.19
CA ASN A 3 6.14 2.15 11.00
C ASN A 3 6.37 1.61 9.58
N VAL A 4 6.67 0.32 9.46
CA VAL A 4 6.97 -0.35 8.19
C VAL A 4 5.76 -1.14 7.72
N ARG A 5 5.45 -1.02 6.43
CA ARG A 5 4.45 -1.82 5.73
C ARG A 5 5.11 -2.50 4.54
N ASP A 6 4.65 -3.71 4.25
CA ASP A 6 5.03 -4.47 3.07
C ASP A 6 3.99 -4.19 1.98
N TRP A 7 4.37 -3.35 1.02
CA TRP A 7 3.45 -2.84 -0.01
C TRP A 7 3.35 -3.81 -1.19
N ILE A 8 2.14 -4.00 -1.70
CA ILE A 8 1.86 -4.83 -2.88
C ILE A 8 0.83 -4.12 -3.78
N HIS A 9 1.03 -4.15 -5.09
CA HIS A 9 0.06 -3.62 -6.03
C HIS A 9 -1.23 -4.47 -6.02
N THR A 10 -2.39 -3.83 -6.14
CA THR A 10 -3.68 -4.55 -6.02
C THR A 10 -3.91 -5.60 -7.11
N GLU A 11 -3.29 -5.43 -8.29
CA GLU A 11 -3.35 -6.42 -9.36
C GLU A 11 -2.54 -7.68 -9.04
N ASP A 12 -1.41 -7.53 -8.35
CA ASP A 12 -0.61 -8.66 -7.88
C ASP A 12 -1.37 -9.45 -6.80
N HIS A 13 -2.05 -8.76 -5.89
CA HIS A 13 -2.96 -9.42 -4.95
C HIS A 13 -4.10 -10.15 -5.69
N SER A 14 -4.72 -9.53 -6.69
CA SER A 14 -5.81 -10.14 -7.45
C SER A 14 -5.37 -11.40 -8.20
N SER A 15 -4.20 -11.36 -8.86
CA SER A 15 -3.64 -12.54 -9.55
C SER A 15 -3.23 -13.65 -8.57
N ALA A 16 -2.72 -13.31 -7.39
CA ALA A 16 -2.42 -14.28 -6.33
C ALA A 16 -3.68 -14.98 -5.83
N VAL A 17 -4.76 -14.22 -5.57
CA VAL A 17 -6.07 -14.78 -5.17
C VAL A 17 -6.60 -15.70 -6.25
N TRP A 18 -6.47 -15.33 -7.53
CA TRP A 18 -6.87 -16.17 -8.64
C TRP A 18 -6.09 -17.50 -8.69
N ASP A 19 -4.77 -17.46 -8.51
CA ASP A 19 -3.94 -18.66 -8.45
C ASP A 19 -4.30 -19.54 -7.26
N ILE A 20 -4.55 -18.97 -6.08
CA ILE A 20 -5.00 -19.72 -4.90
C ILE A 20 -6.37 -20.36 -5.16
N LEU A 21 -7.30 -19.62 -5.75
CA LEU A 21 -8.65 -20.11 -6.06
C LEU A 21 -8.61 -21.29 -7.03
N THR A 22 -7.77 -21.23 -8.05
CA THR A 22 -7.79 -22.18 -9.18
C THR A 22 -6.79 -23.34 -9.04
N LYS A 23 -5.72 -23.16 -8.26
CA LYS A 23 -4.62 -24.13 -8.13
C LYS A 23 -4.30 -24.48 -6.67
N GLY A 24 -4.83 -23.71 -5.70
CA GLY A 24 -4.58 -23.92 -4.29
C GLY A 24 -5.12 -25.25 -3.75
N ARG A 25 -4.48 -25.77 -2.72
CA ARG A 25 -4.98 -26.96 -1.99
C ARG A 25 -6.02 -26.54 -0.96
N MET A 26 -7.11 -27.30 -0.87
CA MET A 26 -8.14 -27.08 0.15
C MET A 26 -7.57 -27.19 1.55
N GLY A 27 -7.99 -26.28 2.44
CA GLY A 27 -7.53 -26.22 3.83
C GLY A 27 -6.17 -25.55 4.04
N GLU A 28 -5.46 -25.17 2.98
CA GLU A 28 -4.17 -24.50 3.10
C GLU A 28 -4.30 -22.97 3.15
N THR A 29 -3.49 -22.35 3.98
CA THR A 29 -3.27 -20.89 3.96
C THR A 29 -2.07 -20.56 3.07
N TYR A 30 -2.22 -19.53 2.23
CA TYR A 30 -1.17 -18.94 1.41
C TYR A 30 -0.99 -17.48 1.78
N LEU A 31 0.26 -17.06 2.01
CA LEU A 31 0.62 -15.67 2.26
C LEU A 31 0.95 -14.99 0.93
N ILE A 32 0.44 -13.77 0.74
CA ILE A 32 0.61 -12.96 -0.46
C ILE A 32 1.42 -11.72 -0.08
N GLY A 33 2.55 -11.51 -0.75
CA GLY A 33 3.48 -10.41 -0.48
C GLY A 33 4.47 -10.26 -1.63
N ALA A 34 4.99 -9.03 -1.81
CA ALA A 34 5.81 -8.64 -2.95
C ALA A 34 7.20 -8.11 -2.57
N ASP A 35 7.63 -8.32 -1.32
CA ASP A 35 8.92 -7.83 -0.79
C ASP A 35 9.06 -6.29 -0.88
N GLY A 36 7.96 -5.61 -0.55
CA GLY A 36 7.79 -4.17 -0.74
C GLY A 36 7.97 -3.35 0.52
N GLU A 37 8.80 -3.78 1.47
CA GLU A 37 8.94 -3.11 2.76
C GLU A 37 9.43 -1.66 2.65
N LYS A 38 8.62 -0.71 3.12
CA LYS A 38 8.98 0.70 3.29
C LYS A 38 8.30 1.28 4.52
N ASN A 39 8.97 2.22 5.19
CA ASN A 39 8.35 2.96 6.29
C ASN A 39 7.46 4.11 5.77
N ASN A 40 6.51 4.55 6.59
CA ASN A 40 5.53 5.55 6.19
C ASN A 40 6.16 6.89 5.76
N ILE A 41 7.21 7.35 6.45
CA ILE A 41 7.84 8.64 6.13
C ILE A 41 8.57 8.60 4.78
N THR A 42 9.20 7.48 4.43
CA THR A 42 9.80 7.28 3.10
C THR A 42 8.72 7.32 2.02
N VAL A 43 7.59 6.66 2.22
CA VAL A 43 6.49 6.68 1.23
C VAL A 43 5.90 8.08 1.05
N LEU A 44 5.67 8.81 2.15
CA LEU A 44 5.17 10.19 2.08
C LEU A 44 6.11 11.12 1.31
N ARG A 45 7.41 11.04 1.58
CA ARG A 45 8.43 11.82 0.84
C ARG A 45 8.44 11.48 -0.65
N MET A 46 8.35 10.19 -1.00
CA MET A 46 8.25 9.77 -2.41
C MET A 46 7.00 10.34 -3.10
N ILE A 47 5.87 10.44 -2.40
CA ILE A 47 4.65 11.08 -2.92
C ILE A 47 4.91 12.57 -3.18
N LEU A 48 5.47 13.30 -2.21
CA LEU A 48 5.75 14.73 -2.34
C LEU A 48 6.72 15.02 -3.49
N GLU A 49 7.81 14.26 -3.59
CA GLU A 49 8.78 14.37 -4.68
C GLU A 49 8.14 14.11 -6.05
N ALA A 50 7.35 13.03 -6.18
CA ALA A 50 6.65 12.70 -7.43
C ALA A 50 5.63 13.78 -7.84
N MET A 51 5.08 14.51 -6.87
CA MET A 51 4.18 15.65 -7.09
C MET A 51 4.90 17.00 -7.25
N GLY A 52 6.24 17.03 -7.24
CA GLY A 52 7.04 18.25 -7.34
C GLY A 52 6.92 19.18 -6.13
N LYS A 53 6.70 18.61 -4.93
CA LYS A 53 6.60 19.31 -3.65
C LYS A 53 7.89 19.16 -2.84
N ASP A 54 8.04 20.02 -1.83
CA ASP A 54 9.11 19.85 -0.84
C ASP A 54 8.87 18.55 -0.06
N PRO A 55 9.85 17.63 0.06
CA PRO A 55 9.71 16.38 0.81
C PRO A 55 9.35 16.58 2.30
N GLU A 56 9.49 17.78 2.85
CA GLU A 56 9.11 18.12 4.22
C GLU A 56 7.79 18.92 4.32
N ASP A 57 7.03 19.07 3.22
CA ASP A 57 5.72 19.75 3.19
C ASP A 57 4.60 18.83 3.72
N PHE A 58 4.66 18.51 5.02
CA PHE A 58 3.64 17.73 5.73
C PHE A 58 3.58 18.05 7.23
N ASP A 59 2.45 17.73 7.86
CA ASP A 59 2.27 17.87 9.30
C ASP A 59 2.51 16.56 10.06
N TRP A 60 3.11 16.66 11.24
CA TRP A 60 3.14 15.55 12.20
C TRP A 60 1.83 15.49 12.97
N VAL A 61 1.14 14.37 12.87
CA VAL A 61 -0.13 14.11 13.57
C VAL A 61 0.05 13.08 14.69
N ALA A 62 -0.91 13.02 15.61
CA ALA A 62 -0.88 12.08 16.72
C ALA A 62 -0.80 10.62 16.24
N ASP A 63 0.09 9.84 16.86
CA ASP A 63 0.25 8.43 16.52
C ASP A 63 -0.97 7.61 16.95
N ARG A 64 -1.22 6.49 16.26
CA ARG A 64 -2.35 5.61 16.58
C ARG A 64 -2.05 4.85 17.89
N PRO A 65 -2.99 4.77 18.86
CA PRO A 65 -2.83 3.89 20.01
C PRO A 65 -2.63 2.43 19.58
N GLY A 66 -1.57 1.78 20.07
CA GLY A 66 -1.23 0.40 19.71
C GLY A 66 -0.76 0.24 18.26
N HIS A 67 -0.12 1.26 17.67
CA HIS A 67 0.31 1.19 16.27
C HIS A 67 1.36 0.10 16.03
N ASP A 68 0.99 -0.92 15.26
CA ASP A 68 1.92 -1.98 14.89
C ASP A 68 3.16 -1.44 14.15
N ARG A 69 4.33 -1.90 14.63
CA ARG A 69 5.64 -1.40 14.23
C ARG A 69 5.99 -1.80 12.80
N ARG A 70 5.91 -3.09 12.48
CA ARG A 70 6.36 -3.63 11.19
C ARG A 70 5.53 -4.84 10.80
N TYR A 71 5.09 -4.86 9.55
CA TYR A 71 4.59 -6.07 8.89
C TYR A 71 5.54 -6.43 7.75
N ALA A 72 5.79 -7.72 7.59
CA ALA A 72 6.60 -8.30 6.52
C ALA A 72 6.03 -9.69 6.20
N ILE A 73 5.92 -10.01 4.92
CA ILE A 73 5.32 -11.27 4.47
C ILE A 73 6.34 -12.11 3.70
N ASP A 74 6.54 -13.35 4.14
CA ASP A 74 7.20 -14.37 3.34
C ASP A 74 6.17 -15.10 2.45
N SER A 75 6.18 -14.81 1.14
CA SER A 75 5.30 -15.43 0.15
C SER A 75 5.89 -16.69 -0.53
N THR A 76 6.98 -17.24 0.00
CA THR A 76 7.69 -18.40 -0.58
C THR A 76 6.78 -19.60 -0.84
N LYS A 77 5.82 -19.89 0.05
CA LYS A 77 4.88 -21.02 -0.13
C LYS A 77 4.05 -20.86 -1.40
N LEU A 78 3.43 -19.70 -1.58
CA LEU A 78 2.61 -19.38 -2.75
C LEU A 78 3.44 -19.46 -4.03
N GLN A 79 4.62 -18.85 -3.99
CA GLN A 79 5.56 -18.81 -5.11
C GLN A 79 6.07 -20.20 -5.53
N ARG A 80 6.40 -21.06 -4.56
CA ARG A 80 6.92 -22.41 -4.81
C ARG A 80 5.84 -23.37 -5.29
N GLU A 81 4.66 -23.30 -4.69
CA GLU A 81 3.62 -24.31 -4.92
C GLU A 81 2.70 -23.98 -6.09
N LEU A 82 2.36 -22.70 -6.28
CA LEU A 82 1.41 -22.28 -7.33
C LEU A 82 2.09 -21.58 -8.51
N GLY A 83 3.39 -21.31 -8.41
CA GLY A 83 4.17 -20.64 -9.46
C GLY A 83 3.90 -19.14 -9.59
N TRP A 84 3.04 -18.57 -8.73
CA TRP A 84 2.72 -17.15 -8.74
C TRP A 84 3.98 -16.29 -8.52
N ARG A 85 4.05 -15.13 -9.18
CA ARG A 85 5.07 -14.10 -8.98
C ARG A 85 4.41 -12.72 -9.11
N PRO A 86 4.76 -11.73 -8.27
CA PRO A 86 4.30 -10.36 -8.45
C PRO A 86 4.87 -9.78 -9.75
N ALA A 87 4.03 -9.08 -10.51
CA ALA A 87 4.40 -8.38 -11.73
C ALA A 87 4.83 -6.93 -11.46
N HIS A 88 4.33 -6.32 -10.39
CA HIS A 88 4.55 -4.91 -10.06
C HIS A 88 5.49 -4.76 -8.86
N THR A 89 6.78 -5.05 -9.07
CA THR A 89 7.80 -5.00 -8.01
C THR A 89 8.57 -3.68 -7.93
N ASP A 90 8.48 -2.82 -8.96
CA ASP A 90 8.97 -1.45 -8.88
C ASP A 90 7.96 -0.56 -8.15
N PHE A 91 8.19 -0.38 -6.85
CA PHE A 91 7.34 0.45 -6.02
C PHE A 91 7.27 1.92 -6.49
N ALA A 92 8.37 2.49 -6.99
CA ALA A 92 8.38 3.90 -7.38
C ALA A 92 7.52 4.12 -8.63
N GLU A 93 7.60 3.22 -9.60
CA GLU A 93 6.75 3.26 -10.80
C GLU A 93 5.28 3.00 -10.45
N GLY A 94 4.98 2.00 -9.62
CA GLY A 94 3.60 1.75 -9.16
C GLY A 94 3.00 2.92 -8.38
N LEU A 95 3.80 3.59 -7.54
CA LEU A 95 3.37 4.79 -6.82
C LEU A 95 3.07 5.94 -7.78
N ARG A 96 3.93 6.17 -8.79
CA ARG A 96 3.73 7.20 -9.82
C ARG A 96 2.44 6.97 -10.60
N GLN A 97 2.20 5.74 -11.07
CA GLN A 97 0.96 5.37 -11.75
C GLN A 97 -0.27 5.58 -10.87
N THR A 98 -0.15 5.28 -9.56
CA THR A 98 -1.22 5.52 -8.59
C THR A 98 -1.52 7.02 -8.44
N ILE A 99 -0.48 7.85 -8.30
CA ILE A 99 -0.63 9.31 -8.24
C ILE A 99 -1.31 9.84 -9.51
N ASP A 100 -0.85 9.43 -10.69
CA ASP A 100 -1.43 9.80 -11.97
C ASP A 100 -2.92 9.43 -12.04
N TRP A 101 -3.29 8.25 -11.53
CA TRP A 101 -4.69 7.83 -11.45
C TRP A 101 -5.52 8.75 -10.55
N TYR A 102 -5.05 9.10 -9.35
CA TYR A 102 -5.79 10.00 -8.45
C TYR A 102 -5.93 11.42 -9.01
N VAL A 103 -4.92 11.92 -9.72
CA VAL A 103 -4.96 13.22 -10.41
C VAL A 103 -5.98 13.19 -11.55
N ALA A 104 -5.98 12.15 -12.37
CA ALA A 104 -6.90 12.01 -13.50
C ALA A 104 -8.35 11.74 -13.07
N ASN A 105 -8.57 11.18 -11.88
CA ASN A 105 -9.88 10.74 -11.38
C ASN A 105 -10.38 11.61 -10.21
N GLU A 106 -10.17 12.92 -10.28
CA GLU A 106 -10.53 13.84 -9.20
C GLU A 106 -12.00 13.77 -8.76
N SER A 107 -12.92 13.65 -9.72
CA SER A 107 -14.36 13.52 -9.44
C SER A 107 -14.72 12.29 -8.62
N TRP A 108 -13.87 11.26 -8.62
CA TRP A 108 -14.09 10.03 -7.87
C TRP A 108 -13.87 10.24 -6.37
N TRP A 109 -12.85 11.00 -5.95
CA TRP A 109 -12.53 11.20 -4.53
C TRP A 109 -12.96 12.55 -3.96
N ARG A 110 -13.02 13.62 -4.77
CA ARG A 110 -13.24 14.99 -4.28
C ARG A 110 -14.50 15.14 -3.41
N PRO A 111 -15.66 14.54 -3.73
CA PRO A 111 -16.85 14.65 -2.89
C PRO A 111 -16.67 14.11 -1.46
N ALA A 112 -15.75 13.18 -1.23
CA ALA A 112 -15.49 12.58 0.08
C ALA A 112 -14.40 13.30 0.89
N LYS A 113 -13.65 14.23 0.28
CA LYS A 113 -12.45 14.84 0.91
C LYS A 113 -12.81 15.57 2.20
N GLU A 114 -13.74 16.52 2.15
CA GLU A 114 -14.07 17.38 3.30
C GLU A 114 -14.57 16.58 4.51
N ALA A 115 -15.49 15.64 4.27
CA ALA A 115 -16.04 14.78 5.33
C ALA A 115 -14.97 13.89 5.97
N THR A 116 -14.04 13.37 5.15
CA THR A 116 -12.91 12.56 5.63
C THR A 116 -11.98 13.35 6.54
N GLU A 117 -11.56 14.54 6.12
CA GLU A 117 -10.65 15.39 6.92
C GLU A 117 -11.31 15.89 8.21
N ALA A 118 -12.59 16.26 8.17
CA ALA A 118 -13.32 16.68 9.37
C ALA A 118 -13.39 15.57 10.43
N ARG A 119 -13.54 14.31 9.99
CA ARG A 119 -13.55 13.15 10.87
C ARG A 119 -12.19 12.94 11.56
N TYR A 120 -11.08 13.09 10.84
CA TYR A 120 -9.74 12.97 11.43
C TYR A 120 -9.47 14.08 12.46
N ARG A 121 -9.80 15.32 12.12
CA ARG A 121 -9.68 16.46 13.07
C ARG A 121 -10.44 16.23 14.37
N ALA A 122 -11.66 15.67 14.30
CA ALA A 122 -12.46 15.36 15.47
C ALA A 122 -11.83 14.26 16.37
N GLN A 123 -10.91 13.46 15.83
CA GLN A 123 -10.16 12.43 16.55
C GLN A 123 -8.79 12.92 17.06
N GLY A 124 -8.48 14.22 16.89
CA GLY A 124 -7.19 14.80 17.26
C GLY A 124 -6.05 14.41 16.31
N GLN A 125 -6.39 14.08 15.06
CA GLN A 125 -5.46 13.80 13.96
C GLN A 125 -5.50 14.89 12.91
#